data_AF-W0F3J3-F1
#
_entry.id   AF-W0F3J3-F1
#
_cell.length_a   1.000
_cell.length_b   1.000
_cell.length_c   1.000
_cell.angle_alpha   90.00
_cell.angle_beta   90.00
_cell.angle_gamma   90.00
#
_symmetry.space_group_name_H-M   'P 1'
#
loop_
_entity.id
_entity.type
_entity.pdbx_description
1 polymer ?
#
loop_
_entity_poly.entity_id
_entity_poly.type
_entity_poly.pdbx_seq_one_letter_code
_entity_poly.pdbx_strand_id
1 'polypeptide(L)'
;MKKVFIALLSVTLVLSCSKSDVKNDEKPAHQPISGMGETTGALQGTAFTLPQGVTLVNNEINGYLSGDVCKELSSGYYVAVYFVLKNTTGAAISVTFPAGLTIKALDASYQNGFVLQEETISINAGASCLVLLNGYCLNASRHASSDGAQYTWGPVTNAPEMVYLINLCKSKKIDQDTDLQGAIWSITDGDGLNDYDIQNIKSLPNK
;
A
#
# COMPACT_ATOMS: atom_id res chain seq x y z
N MET A 1 53.13 -60.16 -22.36
CA MET A 1 51.85 -60.49 -23.02
C MET A 1 50.75 -59.59 -22.46
N LYS A 2 50.03 -58.93 -23.36
CA LYS A 2 48.68 -58.30 -23.28
C LYS A 2 48.28 -57.44 -22.07
N LYS A 3 48.12 -56.16 -22.42
CA LYS A 3 47.33 -55.08 -21.81
C LYS A 3 45.92 -55.52 -21.36
N VAL A 4 45.42 -54.94 -20.27
CA VAL A 4 44.02 -54.46 -20.19
C VAL A 4 44.00 -53.20 -19.31
N PHE A 5 43.79 -52.04 -19.93
CA PHE A 5 43.38 -50.81 -19.24
C PHE A 5 41.86 -50.86 -19.15
N ILE A 6 41.31 -50.93 -17.93
CA ILE A 6 39.87 -50.76 -17.69
C ILE A 6 39.66 -49.28 -17.36
N ALA A 7 39.13 -48.52 -18.32
CA ALA A 7 38.64 -47.17 -18.09
C ALA A 7 37.28 -47.28 -17.41
N LEU A 8 37.19 -46.87 -16.14
CA LEU A 8 35.90 -46.65 -15.47
C LEU A 8 35.25 -45.40 -16.05
N LEU A 9 34.14 -45.59 -16.75
CA LEU A 9 33.26 -44.52 -17.22
C LEU A 9 32.45 -44.00 -16.02
N SER A 10 32.91 -42.92 -15.39
CA SER A 10 32.16 -42.22 -14.35
C SER A 10 30.97 -41.49 -14.98
N VAL A 11 29.78 -42.07 -14.87
CA VAL A 11 28.51 -41.41 -15.21
C VAL A 11 28.24 -40.32 -14.18
N THR A 12 28.58 -39.08 -14.52
CA THR A 12 28.16 -37.89 -13.77
C THR A 12 26.67 -37.65 -14.01
N LEU A 13 25.83 -38.03 -13.04
CA LEU A 13 24.46 -37.54 -12.91
C LEU A 13 24.51 -36.05 -12.56
N VAL A 14 24.47 -35.19 -13.57
CA VAL A 14 24.11 -33.79 -13.39
C VAL A 14 22.62 -33.73 -13.02
N LEU A 15 22.36 -33.72 -11.71
CA LEU A 15 21.11 -33.21 -11.15
C LEU A 15 21.03 -31.72 -11.51
N SER A 16 20.50 -31.44 -12.70
CA SER A 16 20.05 -30.11 -13.07
C SER A 16 18.86 -29.77 -12.18
N CYS A 17 19.13 -29.20 -10.99
CA CYS A 17 18.15 -28.39 -10.29
C CYS A 17 17.79 -27.22 -11.21
N SER A 18 16.76 -27.39 -12.04
CA SER A 18 16.00 -26.28 -12.58
C SER A 18 15.51 -25.49 -11.37
N LYS A 19 16.19 -24.38 -11.10
CA LYS A 19 15.70 -23.34 -10.21
C LYS A 19 14.37 -22.89 -10.83
N SER A 20 13.27 -23.45 -10.34
CA SER A 20 11.95 -22.93 -10.65
C SER A 20 11.97 -21.50 -10.13
N ASP A 21 11.95 -20.54 -11.04
CA ASP A 21 11.61 -19.17 -10.72
C ASP A 21 10.31 -19.23 -9.93
N VAL A 22 10.35 -18.92 -8.64
CA VAL A 22 9.16 -18.81 -7.80
C VAL A 22 8.38 -17.65 -8.41
N LYS A 23 7.37 -17.98 -9.21
CA LYS A 23 6.46 -16.98 -9.77
C LYS A 23 5.80 -16.30 -8.59
N ASN A 24 6.04 -15.00 -8.46
CA ASN A 24 5.45 -14.14 -7.43
C ASN A 24 3.95 -13.86 -7.72
N ASP A 25 3.28 -14.76 -8.45
CA ASP A 25 1.97 -14.59 -9.06
C ASP A 25 0.87 -15.44 -8.41
N GLU A 26 1.20 -16.27 -7.41
CA GLU A 26 0.20 -17.06 -6.71
C GLU A 26 -0.53 -16.19 -5.67
N LYS A 27 -1.86 -16.12 -5.79
CA LYS A 27 -2.71 -15.41 -4.83
C LYS A 27 -2.54 -16.06 -3.44
N PRO A 28 -2.20 -15.28 -2.39
CA PRO A 28 -2.17 -15.79 -1.03
C PRO A 28 -3.53 -16.32 -0.58
N ALA A 29 -3.53 -17.21 0.41
CA ALA A 29 -4.77 -17.64 1.05
C ALA A 29 -5.38 -16.48 1.87
N HIS A 30 -6.70 -16.34 1.79
CA HIS A 30 -7.43 -15.32 2.53
C HIS A 30 -7.40 -15.59 4.03
N GLN A 31 -7.13 -14.55 4.80
CA GLN A 31 -7.12 -14.55 6.27
C GLN A 31 -7.64 -13.20 6.79
N PRO A 32 -8.39 -13.17 7.90
CA PRO A 32 -8.79 -11.93 8.54
C PRO A 32 -7.58 -11.06 8.91
N ILE A 33 -7.66 -9.75 8.65
CA ILE A 33 -6.56 -8.80 8.88
C ILE A 33 -6.94 -7.84 10.02
N SER A 34 -6.21 -7.88 11.13
CA SER A 34 -6.53 -7.07 12.32
C SER A 34 -6.63 -5.57 12.00
N GLY A 35 -7.73 -4.94 12.41
CA GLY A 35 -8.02 -3.53 12.17
C GLY A 35 -8.61 -3.21 10.80
N MET A 36 -8.77 -4.21 9.92
CA MET A 36 -9.39 -4.09 8.60
C MET A 36 -10.70 -4.90 8.55
N GLY A 37 -11.66 -4.42 7.76
CA GLY A 37 -13.03 -4.89 7.72
C GLY A 37 -13.69 -4.90 9.09
N GLU A 38 -14.37 -5.99 9.41
CA GLU A 38 -14.95 -6.28 10.72
C GLU A 38 -13.95 -6.88 11.73
N THR A 39 -12.71 -7.13 11.31
CA THR A 39 -11.72 -7.79 12.17
C THR A 39 -11.19 -6.80 13.21
N THR A 40 -11.53 -7.06 14.47
CA THR A 40 -11.09 -6.22 15.60
C THR A 40 -9.56 -6.27 15.81
N GLY A 41 -9.06 -5.27 16.55
CA GLY A 41 -7.65 -5.14 16.91
C GLY A 41 -6.93 -4.00 16.18
N ALA A 42 -5.61 -3.94 16.36
CA ALA A 42 -4.78 -2.86 15.82
C ALA A 42 -4.28 -3.21 14.42
N LEU A 43 -4.22 -2.21 13.54
CA LEU A 43 -3.50 -2.31 12.27
C LEU A 43 -2.06 -2.77 12.52
N GLN A 44 -1.59 -3.72 11.71
CA GLN A 44 -0.27 -4.33 11.85
C GLN A 44 0.62 -3.99 10.65
N GLY A 45 1.93 -4.00 10.88
CA GLY A 45 2.93 -3.75 9.85
C GLY A 45 4.13 -2.98 10.38
N THR A 46 4.85 -2.33 9.46
CA THR A 46 6.04 -1.52 9.80
C THR A 46 5.63 -0.10 10.12
N ALA A 47 6.09 0.46 11.24
CA ALA A 47 5.78 1.84 11.59
C ALA A 47 6.27 2.83 10.52
N PHE A 48 5.43 3.81 10.16
CA PHE A 48 5.78 4.89 9.27
C PHE A 48 6.29 6.10 10.06
N THR A 49 7.32 6.75 9.54
CA THR A 49 7.85 8.00 10.08
C THR A 49 8.12 8.98 8.94
N LEU A 50 7.84 10.25 9.18
CA LEU A 50 8.25 11.30 8.24
C LEU A 50 9.79 11.37 8.15
N PRO A 51 10.33 11.80 6.98
CA PRO A 51 11.76 12.04 6.86
C PRO A 51 12.26 13.04 7.90
N GLN A 52 13.52 12.89 8.32
CA GLN A 52 14.17 13.84 9.21
C GLN A 52 14.09 15.26 8.61
N GLY A 53 13.70 16.24 9.44
CA GLY A 53 13.55 17.63 9.01
C GLY A 53 12.17 17.96 8.44
N VAL A 54 11.25 17.00 8.33
CA VAL A 54 9.84 17.22 7.99
C VAL A 54 8.95 16.95 9.20
N THR A 55 8.02 17.86 9.48
CA THR A 55 7.06 17.73 10.59
C THR A 55 5.63 17.98 10.12
N LEU A 56 4.65 17.42 10.83
CA LEU A 56 3.27 17.88 10.75
C LEU A 56 3.14 19.18 11.54
N VAL A 57 2.54 20.21 10.93
CA VAL A 57 2.12 21.40 11.69
C VAL A 57 1.00 20.98 12.64
N ASN A 58 1.07 21.44 13.89
CA ASN A 58 0.16 21.08 14.99
C ASN A 58 0.08 19.58 15.34
N ASN A 59 0.86 18.72 14.69
CA ASN A 59 0.75 17.27 14.83
C ASN A 59 -0.66 16.73 14.49
N GLU A 60 -1.34 17.34 13.52
CA GLU A 60 -2.72 17.03 13.16
C GLU A 60 -2.82 16.35 11.78
N ILE A 61 -3.73 15.38 11.69
CA ILE A 61 -4.24 14.80 10.45
C ILE A 61 -5.77 14.79 10.57
N ASN A 62 -6.43 15.57 9.74
CA ASN A 62 -7.87 15.79 9.80
C ASN A 62 -8.54 15.15 8.59
N GLY A 63 -9.77 14.68 8.75
CA GLY A 63 -10.58 14.18 7.64
C GLY A 63 -11.14 15.34 6.82
N TYR A 64 -11.33 15.08 5.54
CA TYR A 64 -12.04 15.90 4.55
C TYR A 64 -11.68 17.39 4.54
N LEU A 65 -11.14 17.85 3.41
CA LEU A 65 -10.91 19.26 3.17
C LEU A 65 -11.73 19.74 1.96
N SER A 66 -12.35 20.90 2.09
CA SER A 66 -12.81 21.68 0.94
C SER A 66 -11.90 22.90 0.76
N GLY A 67 -11.20 23.00 -0.37
CA GLY A 67 -10.38 24.16 -0.70
C GLY A 67 -9.09 23.80 -1.45
N ASP A 68 -8.27 24.82 -1.68
CA ASP A 68 -7.01 24.69 -2.41
C ASP A 68 -5.94 23.99 -1.57
N VAL A 69 -5.28 23.01 -2.18
CA VAL A 69 -4.16 22.27 -1.60
C VAL A 69 -2.90 22.51 -2.41
N CYS A 70 -1.74 22.42 -1.75
CA CYS A 70 -0.47 22.46 -2.48
C CYS A 70 -0.29 21.22 -3.36
N LYS A 71 -0.86 20.09 -2.92
CA LYS A 71 -0.74 18.79 -3.57
C LYS A 71 -1.89 17.88 -3.14
N GLU A 72 -2.47 17.22 -4.13
CA GLU A 72 -3.34 16.08 -3.97
C GLU A 72 -2.57 14.80 -4.37
N LEU A 73 -2.70 13.75 -3.58
CA LEU A 73 -1.96 12.48 -3.71
C LEU A 73 -2.91 11.29 -3.56
N SER A 74 -2.53 10.17 -4.20
CA SER A 74 -3.28 8.91 -4.21
C SER A 74 -4.64 9.01 -4.91
N SER A 75 -5.09 7.89 -5.46
CA SER A 75 -6.32 7.77 -6.26
C SER A 75 -7.51 7.20 -5.46
N GLY A 76 -7.38 7.10 -4.14
CA GLY A 76 -8.53 6.78 -3.28
C GLY A 76 -9.57 7.90 -3.29
N TYR A 77 -10.61 7.79 -2.47
CA TYR A 77 -11.64 8.82 -2.40
C TYR A 77 -12.30 8.92 -1.03
N TYR A 78 -12.63 7.77 -0.43
CA TYR A 78 -13.52 7.74 0.72
C TYR A 78 -12.84 8.00 2.07
N VAL A 79 -11.53 7.84 2.17
CA VAL A 79 -10.74 8.30 3.33
C VAL A 79 -9.82 9.42 2.88
N ALA A 80 -10.42 10.58 2.65
CA ALA A 80 -9.71 11.80 2.31
C ALA A 80 -9.20 12.45 3.61
N VAL A 81 -7.88 12.60 3.74
CA VAL A 81 -7.27 13.28 4.89
C VAL A 81 -6.38 14.41 4.44
N TYR A 82 -6.37 15.49 5.22
CA TYR A 82 -5.49 16.61 4.99
C TYR A 82 -4.59 16.89 6.19
N PHE A 83 -3.41 17.40 5.89
CA PHE A 83 -2.39 17.77 6.87
C PHE A 83 -1.39 18.73 6.25
N VAL A 84 -0.70 19.50 7.09
CA VAL A 84 0.33 20.44 6.62
C VAL A 84 1.71 19.88 6.95
N LEU A 85 2.50 19.60 5.93
CA LEU A 85 3.91 19.27 6.08
C LEU A 85 4.75 20.54 6.11
N LYS A 86 5.71 20.61 7.04
CA LYS A 86 6.72 21.67 7.11
C LYS A 86 8.10 21.08 6.89
N ASN A 87 8.82 21.59 5.89
CA ASN A 87 10.26 21.36 5.76
C ASN A 87 11.00 22.40 6.61
N THR A 88 11.78 21.94 7.57
CA THR A 88 12.53 22.77 8.53
C THR A 88 14.00 22.95 8.15
N THR A 89 14.42 22.37 7.02
CA THR A 89 15.82 22.40 6.56
C THR A 89 16.06 23.50 5.52
N GLY A 90 17.35 23.73 5.21
CA GLY A 90 17.80 24.67 4.17
C GLY A 90 17.82 24.10 2.74
N ALA A 91 17.34 22.86 2.53
CA ALA A 91 17.29 22.22 1.21
C ALA A 91 15.89 21.64 0.96
N ALA A 92 15.54 21.38 -0.31
CA ALA A 92 14.30 20.67 -0.62
C ALA A 92 14.36 19.23 -0.10
N ILE A 93 13.24 18.73 0.44
CA ILE A 93 13.10 17.35 0.91
C ILE A 93 11.97 16.67 0.14
N SER A 94 12.25 15.44 -0.29
CA SER A 94 11.24 14.54 -0.81
C SER A 94 10.60 13.76 0.33
N VAL A 95 9.27 13.77 0.39
CA VAL A 95 8.47 12.98 1.33
C VAL A 95 7.75 11.90 0.53
N THR A 96 7.96 10.65 0.92
CA THR A 96 7.37 9.48 0.28
C THR A 96 6.38 8.83 1.23
N PHE A 97 5.15 8.64 0.75
CA PHE A 97 4.13 7.83 1.39
C PHE A 97 4.15 6.45 0.69
N PRO A 98 4.64 5.40 1.36
CA PRO A 98 4.83 4.12 0.72
C PRO A 98 3.48 3.46 0.36
N ALA A 99 3.48 2.67 -0.71
CA ALA A 99 2.38 1.75 -0.97
C ALA A 99 2.21 0.83 0.25
N GLY A 100 0.97 0.65 0.68
CA GLY A 100 0.64 -0.09 1.90
C GLY A 100 0.52 0.75 3.16
N LEU A 101 0.83 2.06 3.11
CA LEU A 101 0.61 2.95 4.24
C LEU A 101 -0.87 2.96 4.63
N THR A 102 -1.15 2.67 5.90
CA THR A 102 -2.50 2.79 6.46
C THR A 102 -2.68 4.15 7.15
N ILE A 103 -3.90 4.65 7.15
CA ILE A 103 -4.30 5.90 7.79
C ILE A 103 -5.33 5.52 8.85
N LYS A 104 -4.96 5.64 10.13
CA LYS A 104 -5.79 5.12 11.22
C LYS A 104 -6.75 6.20 11.70
N ALA A 105 -8.05 5.92 11.66
CA ALA A 105 -9.05 6.77 12.32
C ALA A 105 -8.89 6.72 13.85
N LEU A 106 -9.01 7.87 14.51
CA LEU A 106 -8.97 7.94 15.97
C LEU A 106 -10.33 7.57 16.60
N ASP A 107 -11.42 7.78 15.86
CA ASP A 107 -12.75 7.30 16.19
C ASP A 107 -13.07 6.05 15.36
N ALA A 108 -13.44 4.96 16.04
CA ALA A 108 -13.72 3.67 15.44
C ALA A 108 -15.01 3.63 14.61
N SER A 109 -15.84 4.67 14.63
CA SER A 109 -17.00 4.82 13.74
C SER A 109 -16.60 5.17 12.30
N TYR A 110 -15.38 5.70 12.09
CA TYR A 110 -14.83 6.02 10.79
C TYR A 110 -13.94 4.90 10.24
N GLN A 111 -13.83 4.85 8.91
CA GLN A 111 -12.97 3.91 8.21
C GLN A 111 -11.50 4.22 8.43
N ASN A 112 -10.66 3.19 8.52
CA ASN A 112 -9.23 3.35 8.25
C ASN A 112 -9.00 3.53 6.74
N GLY A 113 -7.97 4.29 6.39
CA GLY A 113 -7.53 4.53 5.02
C GLY A 113 -6.34 3.68 4.60
N PHE A 114 -6.15 3.55 3.29
CA PHE A 114 -5.06 2.79 2.69
C PHE A 114 -4.52 3.48 1.44
N VAL A 115 -3.20 3.58 1.34
CA VAL A 115 -2.49 4.10 0.16
C VAL A 115 -2.04 2.91 -0.70
N LEU A 116 -2.64 2.75 -1.88
CA LEU A 116 -2.43 1.57 -2.73
C LEU A 116 -1.12 1.62 -3.54
N GLN A 117 -0.66 2.81 -3.90
CA GLN A 117 0.59 3.04 -4.62
C GLN A 117 1.46 4.06 -3.91
N GLU A 118 2.77 3.99 -4.13
CA GLU A 118 3.69 4.96 -3.56
C GLU A 118 3.41 6.36 -4.11
N GLU A 119 3.31 7.33 -3.21
CA GLU A 119 3.10 8.74 -3.52
C GLU A 119 4.28 9.56 -3.03
N THR A 120 4.73 10.52 -3.83
CA THR A 120 5.88 11.36 -3.46
C THR A 120 5.60 12.83 -3.73
N ILE A 121 6.04 13.68 -2.80
CA ILE A 121 6.00 15.14 -2.92
C ILE A 121 7.38 15.73 -2.57
N SER A 122 7.77 16.79 -3.27
CA SER A 122 8.96 17.59 -2.91
C SER A 122 8.52 18.87 -2.23
N ILE A 123 9.07 19.16 -1.05
CA ILE A 123 8.81 20.38 -0.27
C ILE A 123 10.07 21.22 -0.26
N ASN A 124 9.99 22.43 -0.80
CA ASN A 124 11.12 23.37 -0.84
C ASN A 124 11.65 23.70 0.57
N ALA A 125 12.91 24.14 0.62
CA ALA A 125 13.57 24.57 1.84
C ALA A 125 12.71 25.57 2.62
N GLY A 126 12.51 25.32 3.92
CA GLY A 126 11.73 26.20 4.80
C GLY A 126 10.24 26.36 4.42
N ALA A 127 9.70 25.63 3.44
CA ALA A 127 8.33 25.77 2.98
C ALA A 127 7.34 24.89 3.76
N SER A 128 6.05 25.24 3.67
CA SER A 128 4.93 24.42 4.14
C SER A 128 4.08 23.98 2.96
N CYS A 129 3.43 22.83 3.08
CA CYS A 129 2.57 22.26 2.04
C CYS A 129 1.32 21.66 2.69
N LEU A 130 0.14 22.21 2.38
CA LEU A 130 -1.15 21.61 2.72
C LEU A 130 -1.46 20.48 1.73
N VAL A 131 -1.34 19.24 2.20
CA VAL A 131 -1.51 18.02 1.39
C VAL A 131 -2.90 17.46 1.63
N LEU A 132 -3.58 17.05 0.55
CA LEU A 132 -4.71 16.12 0.59
C LEU A 132 -4.23 14.75 0.12
N LEU A 133 -4.40 13.73 0.96
CA LEU A 133 -4.07 12.35 0.65
C LEU A 133 -5.38 11.54 0.62
N ASN A 134 -5.75 11.06 -0.57
CA ASN A 134 -6.97 10.31 -0.75
C ASN A 134 -6.71 8.81 -0.60
N GLY A 135 -7.08 8.26 0.56
CA GLY A 135 -7.00 6.84 0.87
C GLY A 135 -8.21 6.05 0.40
N TYR A 136 -7.98 4.77 0.13
CA TYR A 136 -9.03 3.77 -0.02
C TYR A 136 -9.55 3.33 1.35
N CYS A 137 -10.83 2.96 1.41
CA CYS A 137 -11.50 2.46 2.59
C CYS A 137 -11.05 1.05 2.96
N LEU A 138 -10.80 0.80 4.25
CA LEU A 138 -10.46 -0.52 4.78
C LEU A 138 -11.57 -1.19 5.60
N ASN A 139 -12.72 -0.54 5.86
CA ASN A 139 -13.75 -1.06 6.76
C ASN A 139 -15.17 -0.78 6.21
N ALA A 140 -15.70 -1.62 5.32
CA ALA A 140 -16.90 -1.31 4.53
C ALA A 140 -18.13 -0.85 5.34
N SER A 141 -18.31 -1.33 6.57
CA SER A 141 -19.43 -0.98 7.45
C SER A 141 -19.34 0.40 8.14
N ARG A 142 -18.18 1.06 8.08
CA ARG A 142 -17.90 2.30 8.81
C ARG A 142 -18.09 3.55 7.95
N HIS A 143 -18.20 4.71 8.59
CA HIS A 143 -18.36 5.98 7.90
C HIS A 143 -17.09 6.38 7.13
N ALA A 144 -17.28 6.89 5.91
CA ALA A 144 -16.25 7.60 5.17
C ALA A 144 -15.75 8.84 5.93
N SER A 145 -14.61 9.40 5.54
CA SER A 145 -14.04 10.60 6.19
C SER A 145 -14.99 11.79 6.12
N SER A 146 -15.00 12.60 7.19
CA SER A 146 -15.71 13.88 7.29
C SER A 146 -14.80 14.95 7.90
N ASP A 147 -15.24 16.21 7.89
CA ASP A 147 -14.51 17.36 8.45
C ASP A 147 -14.32 17.27 9.98
N GLY A 148 -15.15 16.49 10.67
CA GLY A 148 -15.02 16.19 12.10
C GLY A 148 -14.14 14.97 12.43
N ALA A 149 -13.69 14.21 11.42
CA ALA A 149 -12.89 13.02 11.66
C ALA A 149 -11.41 13.36 11.91
N GLN A 150 -10.77 12.62 12.81
CA GLN A 150 -9.33 12.77 13.10
C GLN A 150 -8.60 11.46 12.87
N TYR A 151 -7.34 11.57 12.43
CA TYR A 151 -6.53 10.44 12.02
C TYR A 151 -5.12 10.50 12.59
N THR A 152 -4.42 9.37 12.48
CA THR A 152 -2.98 9.28 12.69
C THR A 152 -2.39 8.35 11.64
N TRP A 153 -1.07 8.41 11.46
CA TRP A 153 -0.39 7.43 10.61
C TRP A 153 -0.53 6.04 11.22
N GLY A 154 -1.04 5.11 10.42
CA GLY A 154 -0.94 3.69 10.72
C GLY A 154 0.38 3.12 10.22
N PRO A 155 0.63 1.81 10.43
CA PRO A 155 1.76 1.14 9.85
C PRO A 155 1.61 0.99 8.32
N VAL A 156 2.73 0.74 7.64
CA VAL A 156 2.75 0.14 6.31
C VAL A 156 2.42 -1.33 6.46
N THR A 157 1.26 -1.76 5.98
CA THR A 157 0.78 -3.13 6.16
C THR A 157 1.72 -4.14 5.50
N ASN A 158 1.88 -5.27 6.17
CA ASN A 158 2.57 -6.45 5.65
C ASN A 158 1.62 -7.64 5.45
N ALA A 159 0.31 -7.41 5.49
CA ALA A 159 -0.69 -8.44 5.26
C ALA A 159 -0.53 -9.03 3.84
N PRO A 160 -0.37 -10.36 3.68
CA PRO A 160 -0.01 -10.97 2.39
C PRO A 160 -0.94 -10.60 1.23
N GLU A 161 -2.26 -10.63 1.43
CA GLU A 161 -3.22 -10.28 0.36
C GLU A 161 -3.16 -8.80 -0.03
N MET A 162 -2.95 -7.89 0.93
CA MET A 162 -2.77 -6.46 0.63
C MET A 162 -1.46 -6.22 -0.13
N VAL A 163 -0.38 -6.91 0.25
CA VAL A 163 0.91 -6.85 -0.47
C VAL A 163 0.76 -7.42 -1.89
N TYR A 164 0.00 -8.50 -2.06
CA TYR A 164 -0.30 -9.06 -3.37
C TYR A 164 -1.09 -8.07 -4.25
N LEU A 165 -2.12 -7.41 -3.70
CA LEU A 165 -2.85 -6.34 -4.39
C LEU A 165 -1.94 -5.18 -4.79
N ILE A 166 -1.09 -4.70 -3.87
CA ILE A 166 -0.09 -3.64 -4.16
C ILE A 166 0.79 -4.05 -5.35
N ASN A 167 1.26 -5.30 -5.38
CA ASN A 167 2.10 -5.80 -6.46
C ASN A 167 1.37 -5.87 -7.80
N LEU A 168 0.09 -6.31 -7.82
CA LEU A 168 -0.75 -6.29 -9.03
C LEU A 168 -0.91 -4.86 -9.57
N CYS A 169 -1.09 -3.89 -8.68
CA CYS A 169 -1.33 -2.51 -9.03
C CYS A 169 -0.05 -1.73 -9.34
N LYS A 170 1.14 -2.19 -8.93
CA LYS A 170 2.38 -1.39 -8.90
C LYS A 170 2.70 -0.63 -10.20
N SER A 171 2.53 -1.27 -11.35
CA SER A 171 2.80 -0.70 -12.67
C SER A 171 1.58 -0.15 -13.39
N LYS A 172 0.41 -0.12 -12.75
CA LYS A 172 -0.88 0.23 -13.37
C LYS A 172 -1.25 1.70 -13.16
N LYS A 173 -2.00 2.26 -14.12
CA LYS A 173 -2.70 3.56 -14.02
C LYS A 173 -4.01 3.35 -13.26
N ILE A 174 -3.92 3.34 -11.93
CA ILE A 174 -5.02 3.02 -11.02
C ILE A 174 -6.03 4.16 -10.84
N ASP A 175 -5.66 5.37 -11.24
CA ASP A 175 -6.51 6.56 -11.26
C ASP A 175 -7.65 6.48 -12.28
N GLN A 176 -7.60 5.49 -13.18
CA GLN A 176 -8.62 5.24 -14.20
C GLN A 176 -9.59 4.11 -13.85
N ASP A 177 -9.38 3.43 -12.72
CA ASP A 177 -10.19 2.30 -12.30
C ASP A 177 -11.29 2.77 -11.33
N THR A 178 -12.53 2.42 -11.63
CA THR A 178 -13.69 2.74 -10.80
C THR A 178 -13.97 1.71 -9.70
N ASP A 179 -13.29 0.55 -9.69
CA ASP A 179 -13.64 -0.58 -8.81
C ASP A 179 -12.49 -1.11 -7.93
N LEU A 180 -11.37 -0.40 -7.82
CA LEU A 180 -10.28 -0.78 -6.89
C LEU A 180 -10.73 -0.79 -5.43
N GLN A 181 -11.72 0.03 -5.08
CA GLN A 181 -12.32 0.00 -3.76
C GLN A 181 -13.02 -1.34 -3.49
N GLY A 182 -13.69 -1.91 -4.50
CA GLY A 182 -14.32 -3.23 -4.41
C GLY A 182 -13.28 -4.31 -4.14
N ALA A 183 -12.17 -4.32 -4.89
CA ALA A 183 -11.08 -5.28 -4.69
C ALA A 183 -10.47 -5.22 -3.27
N ILE A 184 -10.35 -4.01 -2.70
CA ILE A 184 -9.88 -3.84 -1.32
C ILE A 184 -10.90 -4.43 -0.33
N TRP A 185 -12.20 -4.16 -0.50
CA TRP A 185 -13.24 -4.75 0.33
C TRP A 185 -13.40 -6.26 0.15
N SER A 186 -13.11 -6.81 -1.03
CA SER A 186 -13.00 -8.26 -1.20
C SER A 186 -11.96 -8.83 -0.24
N ILE A 187 -10.83 -8.14 -0.02
CA ILE A 187 -9.78 -8.57 0.93
C ILE A 187 -10.18 -8.29 2.38
N THR A 188 -10.75 -7.12 2.69
CA THR A 188 -10.92 -6.72 4.09
C THR A 188 -12.23 -7.21 4.70
N ASP A 189 -13.30 -7.28 3.91
CA ASP A 189 -14.67 -7.54 4.34
C ASP A 189 -15.30 -8.77 3.64
N GLY A 190 -14.65 -9.32 2.62
CA GLY A 190 -15.09 -10.49 1.85
C GLY A 190 -14.18 -11.71 2.00
N ASP A 191 -14.18 -12.56 0.96
CA ASP A 191 -13.44 -13.84 0.94
C ASP A 191 -12.07 -13.76 0.23
N GLY A 192 -11.49 -12.57 0.13
CA GLY A 192 -10.28 -12.25 -0.62
C GLY A 192 -10.53 -11.96 -2.10
N LEU A 193 -9.49 -11.53 -2.83
CA LEU A 193 -9.58 -11.21 -4.26
C LEU A 193 -10.06 -12.40 -5.10
N ASN A 194 -11.09 -12.24 -5.90
CA ASN A 194 -11.50 -13.28 -6.85
C ASN A 194 -10.81 -13.09 -8.22
N ASP A 195 -11.03 -14.03 -9.15
CA ASP A 195 -10.45 -13.96 -10.50
C ASP A 195 -10.89 -12.72 -11.27
N TYR A 196 -12.13 -12.26 -11.07
CA TYR A 196 -12.64 -11.04 -11.70
C TYR A 196 -11.86 -9.81 -11.24
N ASP A 197 -11.65 -9.64 -9.93
CA ASP A 197 -10.86 -8.54 -9.36
C ASP A 197 -9.44 -8.51 -9.97
N ILE A 198 -8.80 -9.69 -10.02
CA ILE A 198 -7.43 -9.84 -10.53
C ILE A 198 -7.37 -9.51 -12.03
N GLN A 199 -8.33 -9.98 -12.83
CA GLN A 199 -8.33 -9.71 -14.27
C GLN A 199 -8.64 -8.25 -14.58
N ASN A 200 -9.55 -7.62 -13.83
CA ASN A 200 -9.83 -6.19 -13.96
C ASN A 200 -8.56 -5.37 -13.74
N ILE A 201 -7.85 -5.59 -12.64
CA ILE A 201 -6.59 -4.88 -12.34
C ILE A 201 -5.53 -5.15 -13.41
N LYS A 202 -5.40 -6.41 -13.87
CA LYS A 202 -4.44 -6.78 -14.92
C LYS A 202 -4.76 -6.10 -16.26
N SER A 203 -6.03 -5.86 -16.55
CA SER A 203 -6.49 -5.17 -17.76
C SER A 203 -6.19 -3.67 -17.77
N LEU A 204 -5.89 -3.07 -16.62
CA LEU A 204 -5.58 -1.65 -16.54
C LEU A 204 -4.34 -1.29 -17.37
N PRO A 205 -4.32 -0.09 -17.99
CA PRO A 205 -3.14 0.42 -18.66
C PRO A 205 -1.95 0.50 -17.71
N ASN A 206 -0.74 0.29 -18.25
CA ASN A 206 0.48 0.52 -17.48
C ASN A 206 0.82 2.03 -17.42
N LYS A 207 1.54 2.42 -16.37
CA LYS A 207 2.08 3.79 -16.16
C LYS A 207 2.90 4.26 -17.36
#